data_AF-A0A847LQF5-F1
#
_entry.id   AF-A0A847LQF5-F1
#
_cell.length_a   1.000
_cell.length_b   1.000
_cell.length_c   1.000
_cell.angle_alpha   90.00
_cell.angle_beta   90.00
_cell.angle_gamma   90.00
#
_symmetry.space_group_name_H-M   'P 1'
#
loop_
_entity.id
_entity.type
_entity.pdbx_description
1 polymer ?
#
loop_
_entity_poly.entity_id
_entity_poly.type
_entity_poly.pdbx_seq_one_letter_code
_entity_poly.pdbx_strand_id
1 'polypeptide(L)'
;MRKFGAPLATSVAVVPPERLTEALGLTRRGALTLAGLLLLGRNVPRFAPLCKVQAVAFAGRSVADDGCLDRQECEGTLGEQFLATMAFPKRNLPHRPDPGAGFNQPGRAGLPLEALSELVVNALMHRDYLVSASVKVFLFPDRLEIQSPGSLPNSLTVDNIRVGVSVPRNSILLSHAQFILPYSGLGTGIPRSLRLFPGLDLVDDREANRFTVRLPRPPLASGWVKGDPGPVREAPAPYGPPPPRSRRQPASPQTRRRR
;
A
#
# COMPACT_ATOMS: atom_id res chain seq x y z
N MET A 1 18.09 -31.84 -1.39
CA MET A 1 17.70 -32.23 -2.76
C MET A 1 17.90 -33.73 -2.96
N ARG A 2 16.86 -34.56 -2.74
CA ARG A 2 16.85 -35.98 -3.16
C ARG A 2 15.68 -36.31 -4.10
N LYS A 3 15.00 -35.28 -4.63
CA LYS A 3 13.90 -35.41 -5.61
C LYS A 3 14.23 -34.85 -6.99
N PHE A 4 15.42 -34.30 -7.20
CA PHE A 4 15.91 -33.82 -8.50
C PHE A 4 17.36 -34.30 -8.66
N GLY A 5 17.70 -34.74 -9.88
CA GLY A 5 18.81 -35.63 -10.20
C GLY A 5 20.20 -35.26 -9.65
N ALA A 6 21.00 -36.31 -9.48
CA ALA A 6 22.39 -36.40 -9.01
C ALA A 6 22.72 -35.68 -7.67
N PRO A 7 23.43 -36.34 -6.74
CA PRO A 7 24.05 -35.64 -5.62
C PRO A 7 25.01 -34.58 -6.17
N LEU A 8 24.94 -33.36 -5.64
CA LEU A 8 26.02 -32.38 -5.79
C LEU A 8 27.28 -32.97 -5.14
N ALA A 9 28.04 -33.72 -5.93
CA ALA A 9 29.33 -34.24 -5.52
C ALA A 9 30.27 -33.04 -5.30
N THR A 10 30.59 -32.81 -4.04
CA THR A 10 31.89 -32.38 -3.55
C THR A 10 32.68 -31.40 -4.44
N SER A 11 32.11 -30.23 -4.67
CA SER A 11 32.79 -28.96 -4.42
C SER A 11 31.68 -27.91 -4.33
N VAL A 12 31.64 -27.13 -3.26
CA VAL A 12 30.89 -25.86 -3.33
C VAL A 12 31.76 -24.94 -4.18
N ALA A 13 31.83 -25.23 -5.48
CA ALA A 13 32.33 -24.27 -6.45
C ALA A 13 31.40 -23.07 -6.32
N VAL A 14 31.90 -21.99 -5.72
CA VAL A 14 31.21 -20.71 -5.66
C VAL A 14 30.88 -20.37 -7.11
N VAL A 15 29.61 -20.49 -7.48
CA VAL A 15 29.15 -20.12 -8.81
C VAL A 15 29.47 -18.64 -8.99
N PRO A 16 30.22 -18.25 -10.04
CA PRO A 16 30.56 -16.85 -10.25
C PRO A 16 29.28 -16.00 -10.30
N PRO A 17 29.25 -14.81 -9.66
CA PRO A 17 28.05 -13.95 -9.62
C PRO A 17 27.47 -13.67 -11.01
N GLU A 18 28.30 -13.63 -12.04
CA GLU A 18 27.89 -13.41 -13.43
C GLU A 18 27.03 -14.57 -13.95
N ARG A 19 27.45 -15.81 -13.68
CA ARG A 19 26.67 -17.00 -14.06
C ARG A 19 25.38 -17.12 -13.26
N LEU A 20 25.41 -16.73 -11.99
CA LEU A 20 24.21 -16.71 -11.16
C LEU A 20 23.20 -15.68 -11.68
N THR A 21 23.64 -14.45 -11.95
CA THR A 21 22.74 -13.39 -12.44
C THR A 21 22.19 -13.69 -13.84
N GLU A 22 22.96 -14.36 -14.71
CA GLU A 22 22.49 -14.79 -16.03
C GLU A 22 21.48 -15.93 -15.92
N ALA A 23 21.72 -16.92 -15.04
CA ALA A 23 20.77 -18.00 -14.74
C ALA A 23 19.45 -17.50 -14.12
N LEU A 24 19.49 -16.39 -13.37
CA LEU A 24 18.31 -15.73 -12.81
C LEU A 24 17.61 -14.79 -13.82
N GLY A 25 18.14 -14.63 -15.04
CA GLY A 25 17.60 -13.73 -16.08
C GLY A 25 17.81 -12.24 -15.80
N LEU A 26 18.67 -11.89 -14.85
CA LEU A 26 18.97 -10.52 -14.45
C LEU A 26 20.08 -9.90 -15.31
N THR A 27 20.93 -10.72 -15.91
CA THR A 27 21.92 -10.30 -16.90
C THR A 27 21.76 -11.14 -18.17
N ARG A 28 22.25 -10.59 -19.29
CA ARG A 28 22.35 -11.29 -20.57
C ARG A 28 23.57 -10.79 -21.30
N ARG A 29 24.49 -11.69 -21.68
CA ARG A 29 25.74 -11.32 -22.38
C ARG A 29 26.54 -10.23 -21.64
N GLY A 30 26.64 -10.34 -20.31
CA GLY A 30 27.40 -9.41 -19.47
C GLY A 30 26.74 -8.05 -19.19
N ALA A 31 25.55 -7.78 -19.71
CA ALA A 31 24.78 -6.56 -19.42
C ALA A 31 23.55 -6.87 -18.56
N LEU A 32 23.13 -5.92 -17.72
CA LEU A 32 21.87 -6.04 -16.96
C LEU A 32 20.67 -6.04 -17.92
N THR A 33 19.72 -6.93 -17.68
CA THR A 33 18.37 -6.82 -18.25
C THR A 33 17.62 -5.69 -17.53
N LEU A 34 16.48 -5.25 -18.07
CA LEU A 34 15.65 -4.28 -17.36
C LEU A 34 15.22 -4.80 -15.97
N ALA A 35 14.95 -6.12 -15.86
CA ALA A 35 14.65 -6.75 -14.58
C ALA A 35 15.86 -6.67 -13.63
N GLY A 36 17.08 -7.01 -14.11
CA GLY A 36 18.28 -6.86 -13.30
C GLY A 36 18.55 -5.43 -12.85
N LEU A 37 18.35 -4.45 -13.73
CA LEU A 37 18.47 -3.03 -13.41
C LEU A 37 17.46 -2.62 -12.32
N LEU A 38 16.19 -3.00 -12.45
CA LEU A 38 15.13 -2.61 -11.52
C LEU A 38 15.20 -3.34 -10.17
N LEU A 39 15.88 -4.48 -10.09
CA LEU A 39 16.01 -5.24 -8.84
C LEU A 39 17.34 -4.97 -8.11
N LEU A 40 18.43 -4.72 -8.85
CA LEU A 40 19.79 -4.66 -8.29
C LEU A 40 20.60 -3.42 -8.74
N GLY A 41 20.05 -2.59 -9.63
CA GLY A 41 20.77 -1.47 -10.22
C GLY A 41 21.06 -0.36 -9.21
N ARG A 42 22.29 0.19 -9.26
CA ARG A 42 22.71 1.31 -8.39
C ARG A 42 22.28 2.69 -8.88
N ASN A 43 22.02 2.84 -10.17
CA ASN A 43 21.62 4.13 -10.78
C ASN A 43 20.53 3.89 -11.83
N VAL A 44 19.40 3.35 -11.38
CA VAL A 44 18.24 3.07 -12.24
C VAL A 44 17.78 4.30 -13.03
N PRO A 45 17.66 5.51 -12.44
CA PRO A 45 17.13 6.68 -13.16
C PRO A 45 17.95 7.07 -14.39
N ARG A 46 19.26 6.82 -14.37
CA ARG A 46 20.12 7.09 -15.53
C ARG A 46 19.78 6.24 -16.75
N PHE A 47 19.40 4.98 -16.54
CA PHE A 47 19.17 4.01 -17.62
C PHE A 47 17.69 3.78 -17.92
N ALA A 48 16.81 4.04 -16.94
CA ALA A 48 15.37 3.88 -17.05
C ALA A 48 14.62 5.03 -16.33
N PRO A 49 14.76 6.28 -16.79
CA PRO A 49 14.29 7.48 -16.07
C PRO A 49 12.78 7.52 -15.84
N LEU A 50 12.01 6.83 -16.67
CA LEU A 50 10.55 6.77 -16.56
C LEU A 50 10.07 5.57 -15.76
N CYS A 51 10.93 4.60 -15.45
CA CYS A 51 10.64 3.45 -14.59
C CYS A 51 10.69 3.84 -13.11
N LYS A 52 9.84 4.79 -12.74
CA LYS A 52 9.66 5.35 -11.40
C LYS A 52 8.18 5.50 -11.06
N VAL A 53 7.91 5.86 -9.81
CA VAL A 53 6.60 6.33 -9.35
C VAL A 53 6.66 7.84 -9.10
N GLN A 54 5.72 8.59 -9.67
CA GLN A 54 5.56 10.02 -9.38
C GLN A 54 4.35 10.19 -8.46
N ALA A 55 4.59 10.64 -7.23
CA ALA A 55 3.55 10.89 -6.25
C ALA A 55 3.31 12.39 -6.09
N VAL A 56 2.04 12.81 -6.13
CA VAL A 56 1.64 14.23 -5.99
C VAL A 56 0.42 14.31 -5.09
N ALA A 57 0.45 15.24 -4.14
CA ALA A 57 -0.67 15.57 -3.27
C ALA A 57 -1.24 16.92 -3.68
N PHE A 58 -2.56 16.99 -3.84
CA PHE A 58 -3.27 18.20 -4.25
C PHE A 58 -4.15 18.73 -3.12
N ALA A 59 -4.29 20.05 -3.06
CA ALA A 59 -5.26 20.74 -2.22
C ALA A 59 -6.67 20.67 -2.83
N GLY A 60 -6.74 20.67 -4.16
CA GLY A 60 -7.97 20.54 -4.93
C GLY A 60 -8.33 19.09 -5.26
N ARG A 61 -9.34 18.91 -6.12
CA ARG A 61 -9.86 17.58 -6.51
C ARG A 61 -9.49 17.20 -7.96
N SER A 62 -8.84 18.10 -8.68
CA SER A 62 -8.39 17.93 -10.05
C SER A 62 -6.88 18.05 -10.15
N VAL A 63 -6.30 17.36 -11.14
CA VAL A 63 -4.87 17.50 -11.49
C VAL A 63 -4.57 18.87 -12.08
N ALA A 64 -5.59 19.56 -12.61
CA ALA A 64 -5.48 20.91 -13.16
C ALA A 64 -5.56 22.01 -12.08
N ASP A 65 -5.82 21.66 -10.81
CA ASP A 65 -5.87 22.64 -9.74
C ASP A 65 -4.43 23.07 -9.36
N ASP A 66 -4.18 24.38 -9.26
CA ASP A 66 -2.84 24.95 -8.98
C ASP A 66 -2.28 24.63 -7.57
N GLY A 67 -3.04 23.92 -6.74
CA GLY A 67 -2.69 23.63 -5.34
C GLY A 67 -1.88 22.35 -5.14
N CYS A 68 -0.63 22.29 -5.59
CA CYS A 68 0.29 21.19 -5.24
C CYS A 68 0.80 21.33 -3.80
N LEU A 69 0.48 20.35 -2.93
CA LEU A 69 0.86 20.34 -1.51
C LEU A 69 2.18 19.63 -1.22
N ASP A 70 2.46 18.57 -1.96
CA ASP A 70 3.69 17.78 -1.84
C ASP A 70 3.90 16.99 -3.15
N ARG A 71 5.15 16.78 -3.54
CA ARG A 71 5.53 15.98 -4.71
C ARG A 71 6.77 15.16 -4.39
N GLN A 72 6.74 13.90 -4.79
CA GLN A 72 7.87 12.99 -4.60
C GLN A 72 8.06 12.13 -5.84
N GLU A 73 9.31 12.03 -6.30
CA GLU A 73 9.72 11.03 -7.28
C GLU A 73 10.31 9.84 -6.51
N CYS A 74 9.67 8.67 -6.64
CA CYS A 74 10.11 7.43 -6.02
C CYS A 74 10.90 6.67 -7.08
N GLU A 75 12.22 6.74 -6.96
CA GLU A 75 13.20 6.24 -7.92
C GLU A 75 14.04 5.09 -7.33
N GLY A 76 14.92 4.51 -8.15
CA GLY A 76 15.79 3.41 -7.75
C GLY A 76 15.22 2.03 -8.08
N THR A 77 15.60 1.03 -7.31
CA THR A 77 15.11 -0.35 -7.40
C THR A 77 13.63 -0.46 -7.00
N LEU A 78 12.95 -1.54 -7.38
CA LEU A 78 11.53 -1.74 -7.05
C LEU A 78 11.26 -1.73 -5.54
N GLY A 79 12.20 -2.23 -4.73
CA GLY A 79 12.10 -2.16 -3.27
C GLY A 79 12.15 -0.72 -2.76
N GLU A 80 13.08 0.10 -3.27
CA GLU A 80 13.20 1.52 -2.91
C GLU A 80 11.96 2.30 -3.37
N GLN A 81 11.50 2.07 -4.60
CA GLN A 81 10.28 2.67 -5.13
C GLN A 81 9.05 2.32 -4.28
N PHE A 82 8.92 1.06 -3.87
CA PHE A 82 7.83 0.61 -3.00
C PHE A 82 7.86 1.32 -1.64
N LEU A 83 9.00 1.32 -0.96
CA LEU A 83 9.15 1.95 0.36
C LEU A 83 8.86 3.46 0.29
N ALA A 84 9.42 4.14 -0.71
CA ALA A 84 9.22 5.57 -0.95
C ALA A 84 7.75 5.89 -1.26
N THR A 85 7.08 5.05 -2.07
CA THR A 85 5.66 5.21 -2.41
C THR A 85 4.77 5.00 -1.18
N MET A 86 5.05 4.00 -0.35
CA MET A 86 4.28 3.73 0.87
C MET A 86 4.46 4.81 1.95
N ALA A 87 5.61 5.51 1.96
CA ALA A 87 5.85 6.62 2.86
C ALA A 87 5.05 7.89 2.48
N PHE A 88 4.73 8.07 1.20
CA PHE A 88 4.11 9.30 0.70
C PHE A 88 2.69 9.54 1.25
N PRO A 89 1.73 8.59 1.19
CA PRO A 89 0.44 8.76 1.84
C PRO A 89 0.54 8.87 3.35
N LYS A 90 1.44 8.12 4.01
CA LYS A 90 1.62 8.20 5.46
C LYS A 90 1.99 9.61 5.94
N ARG A 91 2.79 10.35 5.15
CA ARG A 91 3.19 11.73 5.46
C ARG A 91 2.12 12.76 5.12
N ASN A 92 1.32 12.52 4.08
CA ASN A 92 0.38 13.51 3.54
C ASN A 92 -1.08 13.27 3.92
N LEU A 93 -1.42 12.12 4.50
CA LEU A 93 -2.73 11.87 5.05
C LEU A 93 -2.86 12.48 6.45
N PRO A 94 -3.87 13.33 6.70
CA PRO A 94 -4.13 13.78 8.06
C PRO A 94 -4.51 12.57 8.95
N HIS A 95 -3.99 12.56 10.17
CA HIS A 95 -4.43 11.61 11.20
C HIS A 95 -5.92 11.83 11.46
N ARG A 96 -6.76 10.84 11.16
CA ARG A 96 -8.19 10.87 11.46
C ARG A 96 -8.45 10.17 12.79
N PRO A 97 -8.92 10.84 13.84
CA PRO A 97 -9.53 10.16 14.97
C PRO A 97 -10.82 9.50 14.47
N ASP A 98 -11.01 8.21 14.76
CA ASP A 98 -12.28 7.53 14.48
C ASP A 98 -13.39 8.16 15.33
N PRO A 99 -14.58 8.47 14.76
CA PRO A 99 -15.72 8.91 15.56
C PRO A 99 -16.11 7.80 16.56
N GLY A 100 -15.83 8.01 17.85
CA GLY A 100 -16.08 7.05 18.92
C GLY A 100 -14.86 6.26 19.41
N ALA A 101 -13.68 6.47 18.82
CA ALA A 101 -12.45 5.92 19.36
C ALA A 101 -11.94 6.80 20.51
N GLY A 102 -11.68 6.19 21.68
CA GLY A 102 -11.15 6.91 22.84
C GLY A 102 -9.80 7.59 22.54
N PHE A 103 -9.43 8.59 23.34
CA PHE A 103 -8.24 9.45 23.19
C PHE A 103 -6.91 8.69 22.95
N ASN A 104 -6.84 7.40 23.32
CA ASN A 104 -5.65 6.54 23.16
C ASN A 104 -5.68 5.59 21.94
N GLN A 105 -6.67 5.68 21.07
CA GLN A 105 -6.69 4.88 19.83
C GLN A 105 -5.92 5.65 18.74
N PRO A 106 -4.79 5.12 18.23
CA PRO A 106 -4.08 5.77 17.13
C PRO A 106 -5.04 5.88 15.95
N GLY A 107 -5.39 7.12 15.59
CA GLY A 107 -6.36 7.41 14.54
C GLY A 107 -6.01 6.65 13.25
N ARG A 108 -7.00 5.94 12.69
CA ARG A 108 -6.78 5.16 11.47
C ARG A 108 -6.41 6.14 10.36
N ALA A 109 -5.20 6.00 9.81
CA ALA A 109 -4.92 6.57 8.49
C ALA A 109 -6.06 6.09 7.59
N GLY A 110 -6.80 7.00 6.96
CA GLY A 110 -8.09 6.67 6.35
C GLY A 110 -8.05 5.65 5.19
N LEU A 111 -6.89 5.07 4.89
CA LEU A 111 -6.65 4.01 3.91
C LEU A 111 -6.03 2.79 4.63
N PRO A 112 -6.60 1.57 4.48
CA PRO A 112 -5.99 0.36 5.00
C PRO A 112 -4.59 0.16 4.39
N LEU A 113 -3.56 0.14 5.23
CA LEU A 113 -2.16 0.06 4.77
C LEU A 113 -1.88 -1.23 4.02
N GLU A 114 -2.53 -2.32 4.41
CA GLU A 114 -2.42 -3.63 3.76
C GLU A 114 -2.99 -3.59 2.34
N ALA A 115 -4.14 -2.93 2.14
CA ALA A 115 -4.72 -2.74 0.81
C ALA A 115 -3.82 -1.85 -0.04
N LEU A 116 -3.35 -0.72 0.51
CA LEU A 116 -2.44 0.18 -0.21
C LEU A 116 -1.15 -0.54 -0.63
N SER A 117 -0.57 -1.35 0.26
CA SER A 117 0.62 -2.15 -0.02
C SER A 117 0.41 -3.07 -1.23
N GLU A 118 -0.69 -3.83 -1.23
CA GLU A 118 -1.03 -4.74 -2.33
C GLU A 118 -1.23 -3.98 -3.65
N LEU A 119 -1.88 -2.81 -3.61
CA LEU A 119 -2.14 -2.00 -4.80
C LEU A 119 -0.86 -1.37 -5.38
N VAL A 120 0.06 -0.91 -4.52
CA VAL A 120 1.37 -0.40 -4.96
C VAL A 120 2.21 -1.53 -5.56
N VAL A 121 2.24 -2.71 -4.92
CA VAL A 121 2.92 -3.90 -5.48
C VAL A 121 2.32 -4.25 -6.84
N ASN A 122 1.00 -4.28 -6.99
CA ASN A 122 0.36 -4.54 -8.28
C ASN A 122 0.74 -3.50 -9.33
N ALA A 123 0.75 -2.21 -8.98
CA ALA A 123 1.13 -1.15 -9.90
C ALA A 123 2.58 -1.27 -10.39
N LEU A 124 3.52 -1.66 -9.51
CA LEU A 124 4.93 -1.88 -9.86
C LEU A 124 5.14 -3.17 -10.66
N MET A 125 4.51 -4.27 -10.24
CA MET A 125 4.76 -5.59 -10.84
C MET A 125 4.06 -5.80 -12.16
N HIS A 126 2.85 -5.25 -12.30
CA HIS A 126 2.05 -5.39 -13.49
C HIS A 126 2.11 -4.17 -14.41
N ARG A 127 2.93 -3.16 -14.13
CA ARG A 127 3.19 -2.09 -15.10
C ARG A 127 3.63 -2.65 -16.45
N ASP A 128 3.17 -2.02 -17.53
CA ASP A 128 3.78 -2.22 -18.84
C ASP A 128 5.11 -1.46 -18.94
N TYR A 129 6.21 -2.21 -18.87
CA TYR A 129 7.57 -1.68 -18.94
C TYR A 129 8.03 -1.34 -20.36
N LEU A 130 7.23 -1.65 -21.38
CA LEU A 130 7.47 -1.18 -22.76
C LEU A 130 6.94 0.23 -22.97
N VAL A 131 6.04 0.71 -22.09
CA VAL A 131 5.49 2.06 -22.15
C VAL A 131 6.39 3.03 -21.40
N SER A 132 6.84 4.07 -22.12
CA SER A 132 7.62 5.19 -21.58
C SER A 132 6.76 6.18 -20.78
N ALA A 133 6.19 5.73 -19.67
CA ALA A 133 5.43 6.57 -18.74
C ALA A 133 5.58 6.08 -17.31
N SER A 134 5.64 6.97 -16.32
CA SER A 134 5.75 6.58 -14.90
C SER A 134 4.42 6.11 -14.31
N VAL A 135 4.48 5.29 -13.26
CA VAL A 135 3.31 5.09 -12.38
C VAL A 135 3.03 6.41 -11.69
N LYS A 136 1.77 6.81 -11.60
CA LYS A 136 1.39 8.06 -10.92
C LYS A 136 0.55 7.73 -9.69
N VAL A 137 0.88 8.36 -8.57
CA VAL A 137 0.11 8.28 -7.33
C VAL A 137 -0.41 9.67 -7.02
N PHE A 138 -1.71 9.87 -7.15
CA PHE A 138 -2.35 11.15 -6.86
C PHE A 138 -3.12 11.07 -5.56
N LEU A 139 -2.81 11.96 -4.64
CA LEU A 139 -3.52 12.09 -3.37
C LEU A 139 -4.34 13.38 -3.40
N PHE A 140 -5.65 13.22 -3.43
CA PHE A 140 -6.62 14.31 -3.31
C PHE A 140 -7.23 14.32 -1.90
N PRO A 141 -7.92 15.41 -1.51
CA PRO A 141 -8.65 15.46 -0.24
C PRO A 141 -9.70 14.35 -0.11
N ASP A 142 -10.30 13.96 -1.23
CA ASP A 142 -11.42 13.03 -1.31
C ASP A 142 -11.06 11.64 -1.86
N ARG A 143 -9.83 11.40 -2.32
CA ARG A 143 -9.42 10.06 -2.81
C ARG A 143 -7.91 9.91 -2.97
N LEU A 144 -7.44 8.67 -3.05
CA LEU A 144 -6.13 8.35 -3.59
C LEU A 144 -6.30 7.61 -4.93
N GLU A 145 -5.54 7.98 -5.95
CA GLU A 145 -5.49 7.28 -7.23
C GLU A 145 -4.09 6.71 -7.50
N ILE A 146 -4.02 5.48 -7.99
CA ILE A 146 -2.80 4.86 -8.50
C ILE A 146 -3.04 4.55 -9.97
N GLN A 147 -2.28 5.22 -10.85
CA GLN A 147 -2.36 5.06 -12.29
C GLN A 147 -1.11 4.32 -12.78
N SER A 148 -1.29 3.11 -13.30
CA SER A 148 -0.21 2.32 -13.88
C SER A 148 -0.26 2.37 -15.42
N PRO A 149 0.88 2.56 -16.10
CA PRO A 149 0.97 2.44 -17.56
C PRO A 149 0.60 1.03 -18.02
N GLY A 150 -0.20 0.95 -19.08
CA GLY A 150 -0.71 -0.29 -19.65
C GLY A 150 -2.13 -0.62 -19.20
N SER A 151 -3.03 -0.88 -20.15
CA SER A 151 -4.34 -1.50 -19.91
C SER A 151 -4.22 -3.01 -19.72
N LEU A 152 -5.13 -3.67 -19.00
CA LEU A 152 -5.08 -5.11 -18.69
C LEU A 152 -4.69 -5.97 -19.92
N PRO A 153 -3.72 -6.89 -19.78
CA PRO A 153 -3.18 -7.61 -20.92
C PRO A 153 -4.16 -8.66 -21.44
N ASN A 154 -4.07 -8.97 -22.73
CA ASN A 154 -4.83 -10.03 -23.39
C ASN A 154 -6.35 -9.84 -23.23
N SER A 155 -7.06 -10.92 -22.93
CA SER A 155 -8.50 -10.97 -22.67
C SER A 155 -8.87 -10.67 -21.22
N LEU A 156 -7.94 -10.22 -20.38
CA LEU A 156 -8.19 -10.00 -18.96
C LEU A 156 -9.11 -8.79 -18.77
N THR A 157 -10.16 -8.96 -17.95
CA THR A 157 -11.11 -7.90 -17.59
C THR A 157 -11.00 -7.52 -16.12
N VAL A 158 -11.62 -6.39 -15.76
CA VAL A 158 -11.75 -5.98 -14.36
C VAL A 158 -12.45 -7.06 -13.53
N ASP A 159 -13.46 -7.72 -14.07
CA ASP A 159 -14.16 -8.81 -13.37
C ASP A 159 -13.26 -10.02 -13.13
N ASN A 160 -12.37 -10.34 -14.06
CA ASN A 160 -11.42 -11.44 -13.88
C ASN A 160 -10.44 -11.16 -12.73
N ILE A 161 -9.87 -9.95 -12.65
CA ILE A 161 -8.94 -9.61 -11.57
C ILE A 161 -9.63 -9.49 -10.21
N ARG A 162 -10.92 -9.12 -10.17
CA ARG A 162 -11.74 -9.09 -8.94
C ARG A 162 -11.85 -10.47 -8.29
N VAL A 163 -11.86 -11.53 -9.09
CA VAL A 163 -11.88 -12.93 -8.60
C VAL A 163 -10.50 -13.57 -8.52
N GLY A 164 -9.43 -12.81 -8.77
CA GLY A 164 -8.05 -13.23 -8.57
C GLY A 164 -7.35 -13.85 -9.78
N VAL A 165 -7.92 -13.74 -10.98
CA VAL A 165 -7.21 -14.12 -12.21
C VAL A 165 -6.06 -13.13 -12.44
N SER A 166 -4.85 -13.65 -12.60
CA SER A 166 -3.65 -12.84 -12.83
C SER A 166 -2.86 -13.39 -14.00
N VAL A 167 -2.39 -12.48 -14.87
CA VAL A 167 -1.52 -12.80 -16.00
C VAL A 167 -0.25 -11.96 -15.88
N PRO A 168 0.93 -12.59 -15.71
CA PRO A 168 2.19 -11.86 -15.65
C PRO A 168 2.52 -11.23 -17.00
N ARG A 169 2.92 -9.95 -16.99
CA ARG A 169 3.56 -9.30 -18.15
C ARG A 169 5.05 -9.62 -18.24
N ASN A 170 5.73 -9.62 -17.10
CA ASN A 170 7.15 -9.90 -17.00
C ASN A 170 7.37 -11.03 -15.98
N SER A 171 7.55 -12.25 -16.47
CA SER A 171 7.72 -13.45 -15.65
C SER A 171 9.00 -13.41 -14.81
N ILE A 172 10.08 -12.81 -15.31
CA ILE A 172 11.35 -12.68 -14.60
C ILE A 172 11.18 -11.74 -13.39
N LEU A 173 10.57 -10.56 -13.59
CA LEU A 173 10.28 -9.67 -12.46
C LEU A 173 9.38 -10.38 -11.44
N LEU A 174 8.33 -11.06 -11.90
CA LEU A 174 7.40 -11.75 -11.01
C LEU A 174 8.06 -12.87 -10.20
N SER A 175 8.97 -13.65 -10.79
CA SER A 175 9.67 -14.73 -10.09
C SER A 175 10.55 -14.24 -8.93
N HIS A 176 10.99 -12.98 -9.00
CA HIS A 176 11.84 -12.35 -7.99
C HIS A 176 11.08 -11.46 -7.01
N ALA A 177 9.84 -11.08 -7.32
CA ALA A 177 9.04 -10.13 -6.54
C ALA A 177 8.88 -10.52 -5.06
N GLN A 178 8.66 -11.81 -4.77
CA GLN A 178 8.45 -12.32 -3.41
C GLN A 178 9.64 -12.10 -2.46
N PHE A 179 10.84 -11.87 -3.00
CA PHE A 179 12.05 -11.67 -2.20
C PHE A 179 12.30 -10.19 -1.87
N ILE A 180 11.66 -9.28 -2.60
CA ILE A 180 11.96 -7.84 -2.55
C ILE A 180 10.73 -7.02 -2.14
N LEU A 181 9.53 -7.56 -2.37
CA LEU A 181 8.25 -6.91 -2.09
C LEU A 181 7.37 -7.85 -1.24
N PRO A 182 6.40 -7.30 -0.48
CA PRO A 182 5.39 -8.09 0.22
C PRO A 182 4.37 -8.66 -0.78
N TYR A 183 4.81 -9.60 -1.61
CA TYR A 183 4.07 -10.21 -2.72
C TYR A 183 3.95 -11.72 -2.53
N SER A 184 2.75 -12.28 -2.68
CA SER A 184 2.50 -13.71 -2.47
C SER A 184 2.40 -14.55 -3.74
N GLY A 185 2.16 -13.96 -4.92
CA GLY A 185 2.00 -14.74 -6.16
C GLY A 185 0.67 -15.46 -6.36
N LEU A 186 -0.22 -15.47 -5.35
CA LEU A 186 -1.42 -16.33 -5.35
C LEU A 186 -2.65 -15.73 -6.05
N GLY A 187 -2.53 -14.56 -6.70
CA GLY A 187 -3.67 -13.84 -7.26
C GLY A 187 -4.62 -13.24 -6.21
N THR A 188 -4.26 -13.32 -4.92
CA THR A 188 -5.13 -12.88 -3.82
C THR A 188 -5.12 -11.38 -3.54
N GLY A 189 -4.20 -10.62 -4.14
CA GLY A 189 -3.94 -9.21 -3.79
C GLY A 189 -5.12 -8.29 -4.05
N ILE A 190 -5.71 -8.34 -5.25
CA ILE A 190 -6.91 -7.55 -5.60
C ILE A 190 -8.15 -7.99 -4.80
N PRO A 191 -8.51 -9.29 -4.71
CA PRO A 191 -9.60 -9.75 -3.85
C PRO A 191 -9.46 -9.31 -2.38
N ARG A 192 -8.24 -9.38 -1.83
CA ARG A 192 -7.95 -8.93 -0.46
C ARG A 192 -8.11 -7.42 -0.31
N SER A 193 -7.64 -6.65 -1.28
CA SER A 193 -7.78 -5.19 -1.29
C SER A 193 -9.25 -4.77 -1.34
N LEU A 194 -10.07 -5.45 -2.16
CA LEU A 194 -11.53 -5.24 -2.22
C LEU A 194 -12.22 -5.58 -0.89
N ARG A 195 -11.81 -6.65 -0.22
CA ARG A 195 -12.34 -7.02 1.10
C ARG A 195 -11.98 -5.99 2.17
N LEU A 196 -10.74 -5.51 2.17
CA LEU A 196 -10.25 -4.50 3.12
C LEU A 196 -10.82 -3.11 2.83
N PHE A 197 -11.13 -2.83 1.56
CA PHE A 197 -11.63 -1.56 1.08
C PHE A 197 -12.77 -1.78 0.06
N PRO A 198 -14.01 -2.00 0.51
CA PRO A 198 -15.14 -2.31 -0.38
C PRO A 198 -15.45 -1.23 -1.42
N GLY A 199 -15.11 0.04 -1.15
CA GLY A 199 -15.27 1.16 -2.08
C GLY A 199 -14.18 1.28 -3.13
N LEU A 200 -13.29 0.28 -3.27
CA LEU A 200 -12.19 0.29 -4.23
C LEU A 200 -12.73 0.24 -5.66
N ASP A 201 -12.37 1.25 -6.45
CA ASP A 201 -12.73 1.33 -7.86
C ASP A 201 -11.52 0.97 -8.75
N LEU A 202 -11.79 0.17 -9.78
CA LEU A 202 -10.80 -0.42 -10.69
C LEU A 202 -11.21 -0.08 -12.11
N VAL A 203 -10.42 0.72 -12.80
CA VAL A 203 -10.74 1.26 -14.13
C VAL A 203 -9.66 0.86 -15.12
N ASP A 204 -10.05 0.08 -16.14
CA ASP A 204 -9.20 -0.28 -17.28
C ASP A 204 -9.50 0.63 -18.48
N ASP A 205 -8.68 1.66 -18.67
CA ASP A 205 -8.79 2.60 -19.78
C ASP A 205 -7.91 2.12 -20.94
N ARG A 206 -8.54 1.40 -21.88
CA ARG A 206 -7.86 0.79 -23.03
C ARG A 206 -7.44 1.79 -24.09
N GLU A 207 -8.20 2.87 -24.26
CA GLU A 207 -7.88 3.92 -25.23
C GLU A 207 -6.66 4.71 -24.78
N ALA A 208 -6.61 5.08 -23.49
CA ALA A 208 -5.46 5.77 -22.93
C ALA A 208 -4.32 4.82 -22.48
N ASN A 209 -4.45 3.51 -22.74
CA ASN A 209 -3.54 2.45 -22.34
C ASN A 209 -3.07 2.57 -20.88
N ARG A 210 -4.03 2.62 -19.95
CA ARG A 210 -3.77 2.92 -18.54
C ARG A 210 -4.73 2.17 -17.63
N PHE A 211 -4.20 1.57 -16.57
CA PHE A 211 -5.01 1.00 -15.51
C PHE A 211 -5.00 1.91 -14.28
N THR A 212 -6.18 2.24 -13.75
CA THR A 212 -6.32 3.15 -12.60
C THR A 212 -7.04 2.45 -11.46
N VAL A 213 -6.46 2.56 -10.27
CA VAL A 213 -7.09 2.17 -9.01
C VAL A 213 -7.44 3.42 -8.23
N ARG A 214 -8.69 3.55 -7.79
CA ARG A 214 -9.15 4.68 -6.97
C ARG A 214 -9.62 4.20 -5.61
N LEU A 215 -9.18 4.89 -4.56
CA LEU A 215 -9.61 4.70 -3.19
C LEU A 215 -10.35 5.98 -2.75
N PRO A 216 -11.67 6.08 -2.99
CA PRO A 216 -12.49 7.20 -2.51
C PRO A 216 -12.42 7.34 -0.99
N ARG A 217 -12.46 8.55 -0.48
CA ARG A 217 -12.42 8.86 0.94
C ARG A 217 -13.55 9.84 1.24
N PRO A 218 -14.22 9.73 2.40
CA PRO A 218 -15.16 10.76 2.80
C PRO A 218 -14.40 12.09 2.93
N PRO A 219 -15.00 13.22 2.50
CA PRO A 219 -14.37 14.53 2.58
C PRO A 219 -14.01 14.85 4.04
N LEU A 220 -12.91 15.57 4.22
CA LEU A 220 -12.57 16.11 5.54
C LEU A 220 -13.70 17.05 5.96
N ALA A 221 -14.18 16.93 7.20
CA ALA A 221 -15.00 17.99 7.78
C ALA A 221 -14.22 19.31 7.63
N SER A 222 -14.89 20.33 7.12
CA SER A 222 -14.29 21.62 6.76
C SER A 222 -13.42 22.17 7.90
N GLY A 223 -12.13 22.44 7.64
CA GLY A 223 -11.22 23.09 8.59
C GLY A 223 -9.83 22.46 8.73
N TRP A 224 -9.55 21.29 8.14
CA TRP A 224 -8.22 20.67 8.27
C TRP A 224 -7.15 21.40 7.45
N VAL A 225 -6.22 22.06 8.14
CA VAL A 225 -4.97 22.59 7.59
C VAL A 225 -3.81 21.70 8.02
N LYS A 226 -2.84 21.46 7.11
CA LYS A 226 -1.63 20.68 7.41
C LYS A 226 -0.86 21.37 8.55
N GLY A 227 -0.79 20.73 9.72
CA GLY A 227 -0.14 21.26 10.92
C GLY A 227 -1.09 21.82 11.99
N ASP A 228 -2.40 21.77 11.77
CA ASP A 228 -3.38 22.21 12.76
C ASP A 228 -3.60 21.10 13.82
N PRO A 229 -3.26 21.32 15.10
CA PRO A 229 -3.71 20.44 16.17
C PRO A 229 -5.23 20.65 16.24
N GLY A 230 -5.99 19.73 15.63
CA GLY A 230 -7.45 19.83 15.54
C GLY A 230 -8.11 20.25 16.86
N PRO A 231 -9.33 20.80 16.82
CA PRO A 231 -9.90 21.57 17.93
C PRO A 231 -9.75 20.82 19.25
N VAL A 232 -8.98 21.42 20.16
CA VAL A 232 -8.84 20.96 21.53
C VAL A 232 -10.23 21.04 22.15
N ARG A 233 -10.92 19.90 22.26
CA ARG A 233 -12.13 19.81 23.07
C ARG A 233 -11.71 20.06 24.50
N GLU A 234 -12.25 21.11 25.12
CA GLU A 234 -12.09 21.38 26.55
C GLU A 234 -12.34 20.09 27.32
N ALA A 235 -11.42 19.77 28.24
CA ALA A 235 -11.55 18.63 29.11
C ALA A 235 -12.90 18.71 29.85
N PRO A 236 -13.64 17.59 30.01
CA PRO A 236 -14.83 17.61 30.82
C PRO A 236 -14.47 18.12 32.23
N ALA A 237 -15.29 19.04 32.75
CA ALA A 237 -15.08 19.65 34.05
C ALA A 237 -14.77 18.58 35.11
N PRO A 238 -13.79 18.82 36.00
CA PRO A 238 -13.41 17.84 37.00
C PRO A 238 -14.63 17.51 37.86
N TYR A 239 -14.88 16.20 37.99
CA TYR A 239 -15.83 15.54 38.89
C TYR A 239 -16.57 16.46 39.85
N GLY A 240 -17.88 16.61 39.65
CA GLY A 240 -18.78 17.11 40.69
C GLY A 240 -18.65 16.27 41.98
N PRO A 241 -19.00 16.84 43.14
CA PRO A 241 -18.77 16.20 44.43
C PRO A 241 -19.45 14.82 44.51
N PRO A 242 -18.82 13.84 45.18
CA PRO A 242 -19.35 12.48 45.23
C PRO A 242 -20.72 12.44 45.91
N PRO A 243 -21.62 11.53 45.50
CA PRO A 243 -22.95 11.43 46.07
C PRO A 243 -22.89 11.08 47.57
N PRO A 244 -23.84 11.58 48.38
CA PRO A 244 -23.83 11.37 49.82
C PRO A 244 -23.99 9.88 50.17
N ARG A 245 -23.15 9.41 51.10
CA ARG A 245 -23.16 8.02 51.58
C ARG A 245 -24.52 7.67 52.20
N SER A 246 -25.19 6.68 51.64
CA SER A 246 -26.42 6.11 52.21
C SER A 246 -26.14 5.57 53.62
N ARG A 247 -26.87 6.08 54.62
CA ARG A 247 -26.90 5.56 55.99
C ARG A 247 -27.23 4.06 55.95
N ARG A 248 -26.32 3.21 56.44
CA ARG A 248 -26.61 1.81 56.73
C ARG A 248 -27.75 1.74 57.74
N GLN A 249 -28.83 1.05 57.40
CA GLN A 249 -29.86 0.67 58.36
C GLN A 249 -29.29 -0.41 59.31
N PRO A 250 -29.60 -0.36 60.62
CA PRO A 250 -29.20 -1.41 61.54
C PRO A 250 -30.02 -2.68 61.32
N ALA A 251 -29.36 -3.84 61.46
CA ALA A 251 -29.95 -5.15 61.32
C ALA A 251 -30.97 -5.44 62.45
N SER A 252 -32.12 -6.00 62.07
CA SER A 252 -33.18 -6.44 62.98
C SER A 252 -32.74 -7.69 63.79
N PRO A 253 -33.11 -7.82 65.09
CA PRO A 253 -32.69 -8.94 65.92
C PRO A 253 -33.47 -10.23 65.62
N GLN A 254 -32.77 -11.36 65.70
CA GLN A 254 -33.30 -12.72 65.58
C GLN A 254 -34.28 -13.06 66.71
N THR A 255 -35.48 -13.51 66.36
CA THR A 255 -36.42 -14.11 67.31
C THR A 255 -36.29 -15.64 67.28
N ARG A 256 -35.62 -16.18 68.30
CA ARG A 256 -35.71 -17.59 68.71
C ARG A 256 -37.17 -17.95 68.99
N ARG A 257 -37.71 -18.99 68.35
CA ARG A 257 -38.82 -19.77 68.91
C ARG A 257 -38.45 -21.25 68.96
N ARG A 258 -38.39 -21.73 70.20
CA ARG A 258 -38.38 -23.13 70.60
C ARG A 258 -39.77 -23.72 70.33
N ARG A 259 -39.84 -24.89 69.71
CA ARG A 259 -40.48 -26.11 70.22
C ARG A 259 -40.12 -27.26 69.30
#